data_AF-A0A9W6PEP5-F1
#
_entry.id   AF-A0A9W6PEP5-F1
#
_cell.length_a   1.000
_cell.length_b   1.000
_cell.length_c   1.000
_cell.angle_alpha   90.00
_cell.angle_beta   90.00
_cell.angle_gamma   90.00
#
_symmetry.space_group_name_H-M   'P 1'
#
loop_
_entity.id
_entity.type
_entity.pdbx_description
1 polymer ?
#
loop_
_entity_poly.entity_id
_entity_poly.type
_entity_poly.pdbx_seq_one_letter_code
_entity_poly.pdbx_strand_id
1 'polypeptide(L)'
;MNSPTPQDADRLPLHELAAVGRLPDHQVLDRPTLAWIADRRPGGPGARPRLPHPATPLVPDPSWFARPETATSLHGVLHGARVAVLVQLLAAGHGLGPDRVLALAAAAACHDCRRLNDRTDPGHGARAAAWLTRHPADLSAAFGHEASPEAVAAVALHDVPHRAFTPEQHTAYHRHRTAVDLLKAADALDRYRLPATRWWPDLHLLRLQIPAWALHLAHDLVVRTEHARLDGVSDAHALHLALRALQPE
;
A
#
# COMPACT_ATOMS: atom_id res chain seq x y z
N MET A 1 -5.04 -26.17 17.69
CA MET A 1 -3.69 -25.60 17.85
C MET A 1 -2.75 -26.50 17.08
N ASN A 2 -2.45 -26.17 15.83
CA ASN A 2 -1.50 -26.95 15.04
C ASN A 2 -0.09 -26.49 15.39
N SER A 3 0.69 -27.39 15.98
CA SER A 3 2.11 -27.17 16.23
C SER A 3 2.83 -26.86 14.92
N PRO A 4 3.77 -25.89 14.89
CA PRO A 4 4.52 -25.58 13.69
C PRO A 4 5.39 -26.79 13.29
N THR A 5 5.37 -27.15 12.02
CA THR A 5 6.23 -28.19 11.46
C THR A 5 7.70 -27.78 11.53
N PRO A 6 8.65 -28.72 11.71
CA PRO A 6 10.08 -28.42 11.88
C PRO A 6 10.75 -27.63 10.74
N GLN A 7 10.09 -27.48 9.58
CA GLN A 7 10.61 -26.72 8.43
C GLN A 7 10.50 -25.19 8.58
N ASP A 8 9.69 -24.68 9.51
CA ASP A 8 9.53 -23.22 9.70
C ASP A 8 10.55 -22.62 10.70
N ALA A 9 11.17 -23.44 11.55
CA ALA A 9 12.10 -22.98 12.59
C ALA A 9 13.48 -22.56 12.04
N ASP A 10 13.84 -23.00 10.83
CA ASP A 10 15.17 -22.78 10.22
C ASP A 10 15.18 -21.67 9.14
N ARG A 11 14.05 -20.99 8.90
CA ARG A 11 14.00 -19.92 7.90
C ARG A 11 14.29 -18.57 8.55
N LEU A 12 15.39 -17.94 8.15
CA LEU A 12 15.73 -16.58 8.56
C LEU A 12 14.53 -15.63 8.31
N PRO A 13 14.21 -14.73 9.25
CA PRO A 13 13.22 -13.67 9.05
C PRO A 13 13.47 -12.84 7.79
N LEU A 14 12.42 -12.27 7.19
CA LEU A 14 12.56 -11.42 6.01
C LEU A 14 13.55 -10.28 6.19
N HIS A 15 13.60 -9.63 7.36
CA HIS A 15 14.57 -8.55 7.62
C HIS A 15 16.03 -9.02 7.62
N GLU A 16 16.29 -10.25 8.06
CA GLU A 16 17.62 -10.85 7.98
C GLU A 16 17.96 -11.27 6.55
N LEU A 17 17.00 -11.88 5.83
CA LEU A 17 17.14 -12.19 4.40
C LEU A 17 17.40 -10.92 3.57
N ALA A 18 16.78 -9.80 3.92
CA ALA A 18 16.99 -8.50 3.29
C ALA A 18 18.38 -7.91 3.59
N ALA A 19 18.95 -8.21 4.77
CA ALA A 19 20.29 -7.78 5.16
C ALA A 19 21.38 -8.53 4.37
N VAL A 20 21.16 -9.82 4.10
CA VAL A 20 22.12 -10.66 3.34
C VAL A 20 21.83 -10.76 1.84
N GLY A 21 20.83 -10.02 1.33
CA GLY A 21 20.49 -9.99 -0.10
C GLY A 21 19.86 -11.28 -0.64
N ARG A 22 19.22 -12.09 0.22
CA ARG A 22 18.65 -13.41 -0.11
C ARG A 22 17.13 -13.46 -0.02
N LEU A 23 16.45 -12.33 -0.16
CA LEU A 23 14.98 -12.33 -0.19
C LEU A 23 14.47 -13.26 -1.29
N PRO A 24 13.36 -13.98 -1.08
CA PRO A 24 12.66 -14.71 -2.13
C PRO A 24 11.91 -13.76 -3.07
N ASP A 25 11.44 -14.29 -4.20
CA ASP A 25 10.56 -13.54 -5.11
C ASP A 25 9.17 -13.31 -4.49
N HIS A 26 8.70 -14.24 -3.67
CA HIS A 26 7.46 -14.07 -2.91
C HIS A 26 7.78 -13.93 -1.41
N GLN A 27 7.40 -12.80 -0.83
CA GLN A 27 7.72 -12.36 0.52
C GLN A 27 6.44 -12.23 1.32
N VAL A 28 6.26 -13.08 2.32
CA VAL A 28 5.16 -13.02 3.30
C VAL A 28 5.73 -12.50 4.61
N LEU A 29 5.11 -11.46 5.17
CA LEU A 29 5.57 -10.86 6.41
C LEU A 29 5.53 -11.89 7.55
N ASP A 30 6.62 -11.99 8.30
CA ASP A 30 6.74 -12.87 9.47
C ASP A 30 6.72 -12.07 10.79
N ARG A 31 6.39 -12.73 11.90
CA ARG A 31 6.30 -12.11 13.23
C ARG A 31 7.62 -11.45 13.68
N PRO A 32 8.81 -12.10 13.55
CA PRO A 32 10.08 -11.44 13.86
C PRO A 32 10.33 -10.15 13.07
N THR A 33 10.03 -10.15 11.77
CA THR A 33 10.16 -8.96 10.92
C THR A 33 9.16 -7.88 11.32
N LEU A 34 7.91 -8.24 11.64
CA LEU A 34 6.94 -7.27 12.14
C LEU A 34 7.39 -6.64 13.48
N ALA A 35 7.94 -7.43 14.41
CA ALA A 35 8.51 -6.89 15.65
C ALA A 35 9.68 -5.93 15.36
N TRP A 36 10.58 -6.31 14.43
CA TRP A 36 11.67 -5.46 13.98
C TRP A 36 11.20 -4.13 13.38
N ILE A 37 10.07 -4.13 12.65
CA ILE A 37 9.41 -2.91 12.13
C ILE A 37 8.83 -2.07 13.28
N ALA A 38 8.13 -2.71 14.22
CA ALA A 38 7.49 -2.04 15.35
C ALA A 38 8.50 -1.31 16.24
N ASP A 39 9.66 -1.91 16.50
CA ASP A 39 10.74 -1.33 17.30
C ASP A 39 11.40 -0.11 16.65
N ARG A 40 11.18 0.11 15.34
CA ARG A 40 11.79 1.19 14.55
C ARG A 40 10.79 2.29 14.20
N ARG A 41 9.81 2.51 15.08
CA ARG A 41 8.77 3.51 14.88
C ARG A 41 9.34 4.92 14.56
N PRO A 42 8.88 5.58 13.48
CA PRO A 42 9.30 6.94 13.17
C PRO A 42 8.90 7.91 14.31
N GLY A 43 9.80 8.83 14.67
CA GLY A 43 9.55 9.82 15.72
C GLY A 43 9.62 9.31 17.17
N GLY A 44 9.93 8.03 17.37
CA GLY A 44 10.10 7.42 18.70
C GLY A 44 8.79 7.04 19.41
N PRO A 45 8.89 6.53 20.65
CA PRO A 45 7.73 6.13 21.45
C PRO A 45 7.05 7.38 22.02
N GLY A 46 5.82 7.68 21.60
CA GLY A 46 5.00 8.70 22.28
C GLY A 46 3.95 9.40 21.43
N ALA A 47 4.21 9.64 20.16
CA ALA A 47 3.23 10.30 19.29
C ALA A 47 2.15 9.30 18.88
N ARG A 48 0.92 9.40 19.40
CA ARG A 48 -0.20 8.55 18.96
C ARG A 48 -0.97 9.27 17.84
N PRO A 49 -0.72 8.96 16.55
CA PRO A 49 -1.45 9.56 15.46
C PRO A 49 -2.93 9.22 15.58
N ARG A 50 -3.77 10.14 15.11
CA ARG A 50 -5.20 9.95 14.99
C ARG A 50 -5.59 10.11 13.54
N LEU A 51 -6.67 9.45 13.14
CA LEU A 51 -7.26 9.71 11.84
C LEU A 51 -7.70 11.18 11.77
N PRO A 52 -7.20 11.98 10.81
CA PRO A 52 -7.62 13.37 10.65
C PRO A 52 -9.08 13.49 10.24
N HIS A 53 -9.61 12.46 9.59
CA HIS A 53 -11.01 12.30 9.19
C HIS A 53 -11.29 10.82 8.89
N PRO A 54 -12.56 10.38 8.83
CA PRO A 54 -12.90 9.00 8.50
C PRO A 54 -12.45 8.60 7.09
N ALA A 55 -12.01 7.36 6.92
CA ALA A 55 -11.69 6.77 5.62
C ALA A 55 -12.55 5.52 5.39
N THR A 56 -13.00 5.34 4.15
CA THR A 56 -13.72 4.15 3.71
C THR A 56 -12.74 3.01 3.44
N PRO A 57 -12.83 1.87 4.14
CA PRO A 57 -11.96 0.73 3.87
C PRO A 57 -12.34 0.10 2.52
N LEU A 58 -11.38 0.05 1.59
CA LEU A 58 -11.52 -0.59 0.28
C LEU A 58 -10.53 -1.75 0.21
N VAL A 59 -11.04 -2.98 0.16
CA VAL A 59 -10.23 -4.21 0.21
C VAL A 59 -10.36 -4.93 -1.13
N PRO A 60 -9.27 -5.06 -1.91
CA PRO A 60 -9.34 -5.70 -3.22
C PRO A 60 -9.62 -7.20 -3.10
N ASP A 61 -10.32 -7.75 -4.08
CA ASP A 61 -10.55 -9.19 -4.15
C ASP A 61 -9.21 -9.91 -4.48
N PRO A 62 -8.82 -10.96 -3.72
CA PRO A 62 -7.60 -11.72 -3.99
C PRO A 62 -7.51 -12.29 -5.42
N SER A 63 -8.65 -12.59 -6.07
CA SER A 63 -8.70 -13.12 -7.43
C SER A 63 -8.27 -12.14 -8.51
N TRP A 64 -8.21 -10.83 -8.20
CA TRP A 64 -7.73 -9.81 -9.12
C TRP A 64 -6.21 -9.84 -9.30
N PHE A 65 -5.51 -10.45 -8.34
CA PHE A 65 -4.07 -10.54 -8.36
C PHE A 65 -3.58 -11.48 -9.47
N ALA A 66 -2.49 -11.10 -10.16
CA ALA A 66 -1.95 -11.89 -11.26
C ALA A 66 -1.44 -13.27 -10.82
N ARG A 67 -1.14 -13.42 -9.53
CA ARG A 67 -0.66 -14.64 -8.88
C ARG A 67 -1.38 -14.77 -7.53
N PRO A 68 -1.92 -15.95 -7.17
CA PRO A 68 -2.49 -16.16 -5.84
C PRO A 68 -1.50 -15.85 -4.71
N GLU A 69 -0.22 -16.13 -4.92
CA GLU A 69 0.84 -15.87 -3.95
C GLU A 69 0.96 -14.37 -3.66
N THR A 70 0.95 -13.52 -4.70
CA THR A 70 1.10 -12.06 -4.50
C THR A 70 -0.08 -11.45 -3.76
N ALA A 71 -1.28 -12.05 -3.77
CA ALA A 71 -2.41 -11.56 -2.98
C ALA A 71 -2.15 -11.58 -1.46
N THR A 72 -1.27 -12.47 -1.00
CA THR A 72 -0.93 -12.64 0.43
C THR A 72 0.44 -12.09 0.81
N SER A 73 1.14 -11.46 -0.14
CA SER A 73 2.50 -10.97 0.06
C SER A 73 2.58 -9.58 0.67
N LEU A 74 3.80 -9.07 0.86
CA LEU A 74 4.07 -7.67 1.19
C LEU A 74 3.44 -6.67 0.20
N HIS A 75 3.13 -7.07 -1.04
CA HIS A 75 2.45 -6.25 -2.04
C HIS A 75 1.00 -6.67 -2.28
N GLY A 76 0.44 -7.48 -1.39
CA GLY A 76 -0.87 -8.09 -1.52
C GLY A 76 -2.04 -7.22 -1.11
N VAL A 77 -3.16 -7.88 -0.80
CA VAL A 77 -4.47 -7.27 -0.50
C VAL A 77 -4.36 -6.20 0.57
N LEU A 78 -3.68 -6.49 1.68
CA LEU A 78 -3.60 -5.59 2.82
C LEU A 78 -2.79 -4.32 2.52
N HIS A 79 -1.73 -4.45 1.72
CA HIS A 79 -0.97 -3.30 1.22
C HIS A 79 -1.86 -2.39 0.38
N GLY A 80 -2.53 -2.93 -0.64
CA GLY A 80 -3.46 -2.15 -1.47
C GLY A 80 -4.51 -1.44 -0.63
N ALA A 81 -5.12 -2.15 0.33
CA ALA A 81 -6.16 -1.60 1.19
C ALA A 81 -5.66 -0.46 2.09
N ARG A 82 -4.44 -0.57 2.65
CA ARG A 82 -3.82 0.54 3.41
C ARG A 82 -3.49 1.73 2.53
N VAL A 83 -2.99 1.51 1.31
CA VAL A 83 -2.72 2.60 0.36
C VAL A 83 -4.02 3.33 -0.01
N ALA A 84 -5.14 2.62 -0.19
CA ALA A 84 -6.44 3.23 -0.43
C ALA A 84 -6.90 4.13 0.72
N VAL A 85 -6.65 3.73 1.98
CA VAL A 85 -6.89 4.59 3.15
C VAL A 85 -5.97 5.81 3.12
N LEU A 86 -4.67 5.62 2.91
CA LEU A 86 -3.68 6.71 2.91
C LEU A 86 -3.96 7.75 1.82
N VAL A 87 -4.42 7.34 0.64
CA VAL A 87 -4.89 8.24 -0.43
C VAL A 87 -6.02 9.14 0.07
N GLN A 88 -7.04 8.55 0.72
CA GLN A 88 -8.17 9.31 1.26
C GLN A 88 -7.69 10.34 2.29
N LEU A 89 -6.84 9.91 3.22
CA LEU A 89 -6.31 10.76 4.28
C LEU A 89 -5.48 11.93 3.74
N LEU A 90 -4.62 11.66 2.76
CA LEU A 90 -3.77 12.66 2.13
C LEU A 90 -4.52 13.59 1.17
N ALA A 91 -5.64 13.18 0.59
CA ALA A 91 -6.36 14.01 -0.39
C ALA A 91 -6.98 15.28 0.22
N ALA A 92 -7.13 15.33 1.55
CA ALA A 92 -7.62 16.51 2.26
C ALA A 92 -6.74 17.74 1.95
N GLY A 93 -7.34 18.79 1.41
CA GLY A 93 -6.63 20.02 1.03
C GLY A 93 -6.03 20.02 -0.38
N HIS A 94 -6.17 18.95 -1.15
CA HIS A 94 -5.64 18.85 -2.53
C HIS A 94 -6.67 19.09 -3.64
N GLY A 95 -7.85 19.62 -3.29
CA GLY A 95 -8.86 20.07 -4.28
C GLY A 95 -9.57 18.95 -5.03
N LEU A 96 -9.47 17.70 -4.57
CA LEU A 96 -10.26 16.58 -5.08
C LEU A 96 -11.61 16.52 -4.36
N GLY A 97 -12.70 16.43 -5.12
CA GLY A 97 -14.03 16.16 -4.56
C GLY A 97 -14.16 14.72 -4.05
N PRO A 98 -15.09 14.43 -3.13
CA PRO A 98 -15.23 13.12 -2.49
C PRO A 98 -15.27 11.93 -3.46
N ASP A 99 -16.06 12.03 -4.54
CA ASP A 99 -16.19 10.95 -5.54
C ASP A 99 -14.88 10.69 -6.27
N ARG A 100 -14.11 11.75 -6.57
CA ARG A 100 -12.79 11.61 -7.21
C ARG A 100 -11.78 10.98 -6.25
N VAL A 101 -11.85 11.30 -4.96
CA VAL A 101 -11.01 10.69 -3.93
C VAL A 101 -11.32 9.20 -3.80
N LEU A 102 -12.60 8.81 -3.75
CA LEU A 102 -13.00 7.41 -3.67
C LEU A 102 -12.66 6.62 -4.94
N ALA A 103 -12.83 7.21 -6.13
CA ALA A 103 -12.39 6.59 -7.38
C ALA A 103 -10.86 6.39 -7.43
N LEU A 104 -10.07 7.37 -6.93
CA LEU A 104 -8.62 7.22 -6.80
C LEU A 104 -8.25 6.15 -5.76
N ALA A 105 -8.94 6.11 -4.63
CA ALA A 105 -8.72 5.11 -3.58
C ALA A 105 -9.06 3.69 -4.06
N ALA A 106 -10.12 3.52 -4.85
CA ALA A 106 -10.49 2.25 -5.48
C ALA A 106 -9.39 1.76 -6.43
N ALA A 107 -8.85 2.64 -7.28
CA ALA A 107 -7.71 2.31 -8.12
C ALA A 107 -6.43 2.02 -7.31
N ALA A 108 -6.21 2.78 -6.24
CA ALA A 108 -5.08 2.60 -5.32
C ALA A 108 -5.13 1.25 -4.61
N ALA A 109 -6.32 0.76 -4.24
CA ALA A 109 -6.50 -0.57 -3.68
C ALA A 109 -5.96 -1.69 -4.60
N CYS A 110 -5.99 -1.45 -5.92
CA CYS A 110 -5.61 -2.42 -6.94
C CYS A 110 -4.27 -2.11 -7.64
N HIS A 111 -3.54 -1.07 -7.21
CA HIS A 111 -2.39 -0.56 -7.97
C HIS A 111 -1.27 -1.59 -8.18
N ASP A 112 -1.15 -2.55 -7.25
CA ASP A 112 -0.16 -3.63 -7.26
C ASP A 112 -0.76 -5.01 -7.63
N CYS A 113 -2.06 -5.09 -8.00
CA CYS A 113 -2.69 -6.39 -8.27
C CYS A 113 -2.05 -7.14 -9.45
N ARG A 114 -1.35 -6.44 -10.36
CA ARG A 114 -0.70 -7.06 -11.54
C ARG A 114 0.79 -7.28 -11.38
N ARG A 115 1.27 -7.32 -10.13
CA ARG A 115 2.62 -7.81 -9.82
C ARG A 115 2.77 -9.30 -10.10
N LEU A 116 3.93 -9.68 -10.62
CA LEU A 116 4.34 -11.07 -10.81
C LEU A 116 5.18 -11.60 -9.65
N ASN A 117 5.80 -10.71 -8.86
CA ASN A 117 6.56 -11.02 -7.65
C ASN A 117 6.78 -9.75 -6.78
N ASP A 118 7.38 -9.93 -5.61
CA ASP A 118 7.68 -8.90 -4.60
C ASP A 118 9.08 -8.27 -4.78
N ARG A 119 9.75 -8.52 -5.91
CA ARG A 119 10.96 -7.78 -6.29
C ARG A 119 10.55 -6.46 -6.93
N THR A 120 11.46 -5.80 -7.65
CA THR A 120 11.18 -4.54 -8.36
C THR A 120 10.00 -4.65 -9.34
N ASP A 121 9.89 -5.79 -10.04
CA ASP A 121 8.87 -6.09 -11.06
C ASP A 121 8.50 -4.90 -11.98
N PRO A 122 9.44 -4.36 -12.78
CA PRO A 122 9.20 -3.15 -13.56
C PRO A 122 7.97 -3.24 -14.48
N GLY A 123 7.19 -2.15 -14.55
CA GLY A 123 6.02 -2.05 -15.42
C GLY A 123 4.74 -2.64 -14.82
N HIS A 124 4.74 -3.02 -13.54
CA HIS A 124 3.52 -3.49 -12.87
C HIS A 124 2.43 -2.41 -12.83
N GLY A 125 2.81 -1.12 -12.71
CA GLY A 125 1.86 -0.01 -12.78
C GLY A 125 1.10 0.03 -14.11
N ALA A 126 1.80 -0.09 -15.24
CA ALA A 126 1.17 -0.16 -16.56
C ALA A 126 0.23 -1.38 -16.70
N ARG A 127 0.64 -2.54 -16.18
CA ARG A 127 -0.21 -3.75 -16.19
C ARG A 127 -1.47 -3.58 -15.33
N ALA A 128 -1.34 -2.99 -14.14
CA ALA A 128 -2.45 -2.71 -13.25
C ALA A 128 -3.42 -1.69 -13.85
N ALA A 129 -2.92 -0.61 -14.44
CA ALA A 129 -3.73 0.35 -15.18
C ALA A 129 -4.52 -0.30 -16.32
N ALA A 130 -3.87 -1.17 -17.11
CA ALA A 130 -4.55 -1.92 -18.17
C ALA A 130 -5.59 -2.92 -17.63
N TRP A 131 -5.41 -3.43 -16.41
CA TRP A 131 -6.42 -4.27 -15.74
C TRP A 131 -7.62 -3.42 -15.32
N LEU A 132 -7.40 -2.26 -14.68
CA LEU A 132 -8.47 -1.33 -14.27
C LEU A 132 -9.38 -0.94 -15.43
N THR A 133 -8.81 -0.58 -16.59
CA THR A 133 -9.58 -0.20 -17.79
C THR A 133 -10.44 -1.34 -18.34
N ARG A 134 -10.05 -2.60 -18.11
CA ARG A 134 -10.76 -3.78 -18.62
C ARG A 134 -11.82 -4.34 -17.66
N HIS A 135 -11.80 -3.92 -16.40
CA HIS A 135 -12.68 -4.45 -15.36
C HIS A 135 -13.47 -3.35 -14.61
N PRO A 136 -14.08 -2.37 -15.31
CA PRO A 136 -14.83 -1.30 -14.64
C PRO A 136 -16.02 -1.84 -13.83
N ALA A 137 -16.68 -2.89 -14.32
CA ALA A 137 -17.81 -3.52 -13.63
C ALA A 137 -17.39 -4.17 -12.30
N ASP A 138 -16.24 -4.84 -12.26
CA ASP A 138 -15.74 -5.49 -11.04
C ASP A 138 -15.41 -4.45 -9.96
N LEU A 139 -14.78 -3.33 -10.37
CA LEU A 139 -14.52 -2.20 -9.47
C LEU A 139 -15.81 -1.56 -8.95
N SER A 140 -16.75 -1.29 -9.86
CA SER A 140 -18.03 -0.68 -9.50
C SER A 140 -18.83 -1.58 -8.55
N ALA A 141 -18.85 -2.89 -8.78
CA ALA A 141 -19.52 -3.85 -7.91
C ALA A 141 -18.88 -3.94 -6.52
N ALA A 142 -17.54 -3.95 -6.45
CA ALA A 142 -16.82 -4.11 -5.19
C ALA A 142 -16.72 -2.82 -4.37
N PHE A 143 -16.55 -1.68 -5.03
CA PHE A 143 -16.21 -0.41 -4.39
C PHE A 143 -17.22 0.72 -4.63
N GLY A 144 -18.23 0.51 -5.48
CA GLY A 144 -19.20 1.54 -5.86
C GLY A 144 -18.64 2.61 -6.81
N HIS A 145 -17.40 2.43 -7.30
CA HIS A 145 -16.72 3.40 -8.16
C HIS A 145 -15.92 2.70 -9.26
N GLU A 146 -15.95 3.27 -10.45
CA GLU A 146 -15.04 2.92 -11.54
C GLU A 146 -13.72 3.69 -11.41
N ALA A 147 -12.65 3.16 -11.99
CA ALA A 147 -11.39 3.90 -12.09
C ALA A 147 -11.53 5.04 -13.12
N SER A 148 -11.41 6.28 -12.66
CA SER A 148 -11.38 7.44 -13.54
C SER A 148 -10.10 7.47 -14.41
N PRO A 149 -10.08 8.18 -15.55
CA PRO A 149 -8.86 8.32 -16.36
C PRO A 149 -7.67 8.89 -15.56
N GLU A 150 -7.94 9.78 -14.61
CA GLU A 150 -6.96 10.31 -13.66
C GLU A 150 -6.38 9.21 -12.75
N ALA A 151 -7.24 8.36 -12.20
CA ALA A 151 -6.83 7.26 -11.33
C ALA A 151 -6.05 6.18 -12.10
N VAL A 152 -6.46 5.87 -13.32
CA VAL A 152 -5.72 4.96 -14.23
C VAL A 152 -4.34 5.53 -14.54
N ALA A 153 -4.21 6.83 -14.81
CA ALA A 153 -2.91 7.47 -15.03
C ALA A 153 -2.02 7.45 -13.78
N ALA A 154 -2.60 7.68 -12.60
CA ALA A 154 -1.89 7.56 -11.33
C ALA A 154 -1.29 6.16 -11.15
N VAL A 155 -2.11 5.11 -11.34
CA VAL A 155 -1.66 3.71 -11.25
C VAL A 155 -0.62 3.37 -12.32
N ALA A 156 -0.80 3.84 -13.56
CA ALA A 156 0.14 3.57 -14.65
C ALA A 156 1.55 4.11 -14.37
N LEU A 157 1.65 5.22 -13.62
CA LEU A 157 2.90 5.93 -13.38
C LEU A 157 3.51 5.64 -12.00
N HIS A 158 2.81 4.95 -11.10
CA HIS A 158 3.20 4.88 -9.70
C HIS A 158 4.58 4.23 -9.50
N ASP A 159 4.94 3.24 -10.31
CA ASP A 159 6.21 2.51 -10.22
C ASP A 159 7.37 3.15 -10.97
N VAL A 160 7.07 4.10 -11.87
CA VAL A 160 8.09 4.80 -12.66
C VAL A 160 8.63 6.02 -11.90
N PRO A 161 9.94 6.15 -11.68
CA PRO A 161 10.51 7.35 -11.07
C PRO A 161 10.23 8.60 -11.93
N HIS A 162 9.90 9.74 -11.32
CA HIS A 162 9.60 10.99 -12.05
C HIS A 162 10.66 11.39 -13.09
N ARG A 163 11.94 11.16 -12.77
CA ARG A 163 13.08 11.47 -13.66
C ARG A 163 13.18 10.55 -14.89
N ALA A 164 12.44 9.45 -14.89
CA ALA A 164 12.45 8.42 -15.91
C ALA A 164 11.16 8.40 -16.74
N PHE A 165 10.28 9.42 -16.58
CA PHE A 165 9.09 9.54 -17.40
C PHE A 165 9.47 9.77 -18.87
N THR A 166 8.78 9.06 -19.77
CA THR A 166 8.80 9.38 -21.21
C THR A 166 8.04 10.70 -21.47
N PRO A 167 8.17 11.31 -22.66
CA PRO A 167 7.39 12.50 -23.02
C PRO A 167 5.86 12.33 -22.85
N GLU A 168 5.34 11.16 -23.21
CA GLU A 168 3.91 10.82 -23.07
C GLU A 168 3.52 10.72 -21.60
N GLN A 169 4.36 10.07 -20.79
CA GLN A 169 4.16 9.96 -19.34
C GLN A 169 4.23 11.33 -18.66
N HIS A 170 5.12 12.22 -19.12
CA HIS A 170 5.14 13.62 -18.67
C HIS A 170 3.83 14.34 -18.96
N THR A 171 3.26 14.16 -20.15
CA THR A 171 1.97 14.76 -20.50
C THR A 171 0.84 14.23 -19.64
N ALA A 172 0.78 12.91 -19.42
CA ALA A 172 -0.20 12.29 -18.53
C ALA A 172 -0.04 12.77 -17.09
N TYR A 173 1.20 12.84 -16.59
CA TYR A 173 1.52 13.38 -15.27
C TYR A 173 1.09 14.83 -15.14
N HIS A 174 1.39 15.71 -16.10
CA HIS A 174 0.98 17.12 -16.02
C HIS A 174 -0.54 17.28 -15.98
N ARG A 175 -1.29 16.43 -16.69
CA ARG A 175 -2.76 16.44 -16.69
C ARG A 175 -3.35 15.92 -15.37
N HIS A 176 -2.71 14.95 -14.73
CA HIS A 176 -3.23 14.21 -13.58
C HIS A 176 -2.31 14.28 -12.35
N ARG A 177 -1.58 15.38 -12.22
CA ARG A 177 -0.48 15.53 -11.26
C ARG A 177 -0.90 15.20 -9.83
N THR A 178 -2.01 15.77 -9.38
CA THR A 178 -2.49 15.60 -8.01
C THR A 178 -2.73 14.14 -7.67
N ALA A 179 -3.40 13.37 -8.53
CA ALA A 179 -3.64 11.95 -8.29
C ALA A 179 -2.36 11.10 -8.34
N VAL A 180 -1.45 11.40 -9.26
CA VAL A 180 -0.14 10.71 -9.35
C VAL A 180 0.66 10.95 -8.07
N ASP A 181 0.75 12.22 -7.63
CA ASP A 181 1.50 12.61 -6.44
C ASP A 181 0.88 12.01 -5.15
N LEU A 182 -0.45 11.99 -5.04
CA LEU A 182 -1.17 11.36 -3.92
C LEU A 182 -0.95 9.85 -3.86
N LEU A 183 -1.10 9.14 -4.99
CA LEU A 183 -0.91 7.68 -5.00
C LEU A 183 0.55 7.31 -4.69
N LYS A 184 1.52 8.00 -5.30
CA LYS A 184 2.95 7.76 -5.01
C LYS A 184 3.29 8.04 -3.55
N ALA A 185 2.73 9.09 -2.96
CA ALA A 185 2.90 9.40 -1.55
C ALA A 185 2.29 8.32 -0.64
N ALA A 186 1.07 7.87 -0.94
CA ALA A 186 0.39 6.82 -0.19
C ALA A 186 1.11 5.47 -0.27
N ASP A 187 1.54 5.04 -1.47
CA ASP A 187 2.37 3.84 -1.63
C ASP A 187 3.69 3.97 -0.84
N ALA A 188 4.37 5.11 -0.97
CA ALA A 188 5.62 5.36 -0.27
C ALA A 188 5.44 5.28 1.24
N LEU A 189 4.38 5.86 1.80
CA LEU A 189 4.07 5.81 3.24
C LEU A 189 3.84 4.38 3.73
N ASP A 190 3.24 3.51 2.93
CA ASP A 190 3.01 2.11 3.31
C ASP A 190 4.30 1.26 3.29
N ARG A 191 5.45 1.81 2.85
CA ARG A 191 6.72 1.08 2.77
C ARG A 191 7.35 0.74 4.11
N TYR A 192 6.79 1.20 5.23
CA TYR A 192 7.19 0.72 6.56
C TYR A 192 7.05 -0.80 6.72
N ARG A 193 6.19 -1.45 5.92
CA ARG A 193 6.06 -2.92 5.85
C ARG A 193 7.31 -3.62 5.32
N LEU A 194 8.20 -2.91 4.63
CA LEU A 194 9.33 -3.51 3.94
C LEU A 194 10.44 -3.88 4.93
N PRO A 195 11.14 -5.01 4.70
CA PRO A 195 12.06 -5.60 5.68
C PRO A 195 13.45 -4.93 5.72
N ALA A 196 13.59 -3.71 5.20
CA ALA A 196 14.83 -2.93 5.30
C ALA A 196 14.54 -1.43 5.32
N THR A 197 15.16 -0.70 6.25
CA THR A 197 14.92 0.74 6.45
C THR A 197 15.33 1.59 5.25
N ARG A 198 16.29 1.15 4.44
CA ARG A 198 16.66 1.81 3.17
C ARG A 198 15.51 1.83 2.13
N TRP A 199 14.46 1.06 2.34
CA TRP A 199 13.28 1.01 1.47
C TRP A 199 12.05 1.72 2.07
N TRP A 200 12.16 2.21 3.30
CA TRP A 200 11.12 2.98 3.97
C TRP A 200 10.92 4.35 3.29
N PRO A 201 9.85 5.11 3.64
CA PRO A 201 9.54 6.35 2.94
C PRO A 201 10.73 7.32 2.92
N ASP A 202 11.14 7.72 1.71
CA ASP A 202 12.10 8.81 1.47
C ASP A 202 11.34 10.02 0.94
N LEU A 203 11.16 11.02 1.82
CA LEU A 203 10.38 12.22 1.51
C LEU A 203 11.02 13.10 0.43
N HIS A 204 12.32 12.97 0.15
CA HIS A 204 12.99 13.71 -0.91
C HIS A 204 12.56 13.25 -2.31
N LEU A 205 12.01 12.04 -2.42
CA LEU A 205 11.51 11.49 -3.68
C LEU A 205 10.05 11.87 -3.97
N LEU A 206 9.35 12.43 -2.98
CA LEU A 206 7.95 12.80 -3.08
C LEU A 206 7.78 14.24 -3.57
N ARG A 207 6.71 14.46 -4.35
CA ARG A 207 6.30 15.79 -4.82
C ARG A 207 5.23 16.41 -3.94
N LEU A 208 4.55 15.58 -3.15
CA LEU A 208 3.59 15.98 -2.14
C LEU A 208 4.33 16.34 -0.84
N GLN A 209 3.94 17.45 -0.21
CA GLN A 209 4.39 17.73 1.16
C GLN A 209 3.65 16.78 2.11
N ILE A 210 4.40 15.93 2.79
CA ILE A 210 3.83 14.96 3.71
C ILE A 210 3.73 15.57 5.11
N PRO A 211 2.54 15.66 5.71
CA PRO A 211 2.41 16.15 7.06
C PRO A 211 3.00 15.13 8.05
N ALA A 212 3.63 15.62 9.12
CA ALA A 212 4.35 14.77 10.08
C ALA A 212 3.47 13.66 10.70
N TRP A 213 2.18 13.92 10.89
CA TRP A 213 1.24 12.92 11.41
C TRP A 213 1.12 11.68 10.50
N ALA A 214 1.30 11.84 9.19
CA ALA A 214 1.09 10.77 8.22
C ALA A 214 2.16 9.67 8.34
N LEU A 215 3.38 10.03 8.72
CA LEU A 215 4.47 9.07 8.93
C LEU A 215 4.15 8.12 10.10
N HIS A 216 3.72 8.70 11.22
CA HIS A 216 3.35 7.92 12.40
C HIS A 216 2.10 7.09 12.12
N LEU A 217 1.11 7.67 11.45
CA LEU A 217 -0.15 6.99 11.12
C LEU A 217 0.10 5.79 10.21
N ALA A 218 0.87 5.97 9.14
CA ALA A 218 1.17 4.91 8.19
C ALA A 218 1.93 3.74 8.84
N HIS A 219 2.91 4.04 9.70
CA HIS A 219 3.63 3.01 10.46
C HIS A 219 2.69 2.24 11.40
N ASP A 220 1.89 2.94 12.21
CA ASP A 220 0.95 2.30 13.13
C ASP A 220 -0.12 1.48 12.38
N LEU A 221 -0.57 1.96 11.22
CA LEU A 221 -1.51 1.25 10.36
C LEU A 221 -0.91 -0.06 9.84
N VAL A 222 0.34 -0.06 9.35
CA VAL A 222 1.07 -1.28 8.98
C VAL A 222 1.15 -2.21 10.18
N VAL A 223 1.69 -1.75 11.32
CA VAL A 223 1.93 -2.63 12.47
C VAL A 223 0.64 -3.31 12.96
N ARG A 224 -0.45 -2.55 13.09
CA ARG A 224 -1.73 -3.06 13.60
C ARG A 224 -2.39 -4.04 12.63
N THR A 225 -2.44 -3.70 11.35
CA THR A 225 -3.08 -4.55 10.35
C THR A 225 -2.33 -5.87 10.17
N GLU A 226 -1.00 -5.81 10.07
CA GLU A 226 -0.16 -6.99 9.91
C GLU A 226 -0.16 -7.88 11.16
N HIS A 227 -0.20 -7.27 12.36
CA HIS A 227 -0.33 -8.04 13.61
C HIS A 227 -1.63 -8.84 13.64
N ALA A 228 -2.77 -8.18 13.37
CA ALA A 228 -4.07 -8.85 13.31
C ALA A 228 -4.09 -9.96 12.25
N ARG A 229 -3.51 -9.71 11.07
CA ARG A 229 -3.40 -10.70 10.00
C ARG A 229 -2.60 -11.93 10.43
N LEU A 230 -1.47 -11.73 11.11
CA LEU A 230 -0.64 -12.82 11.65
C LEU A 230 -1.33 -13.61 12.78
N ASP A 231 -2.30 -12.99 13.46
CA ASP A 231 -3.18 -13.65 14.43
C ASP A 231 -4.35 -14.40 13.77
N GLY A 232 -4.40 -14.46 12.44
CA GLY A 232 -5.40 -15.21 11.67
C GLY A 232 -6.65 -14.42 11.32
N VAL A 233 -6.66 -13.10 11.53
CA VAL A 233 -7.77 -12.22 11.13
C VAL A 233 -7.74 -12.01 9.61
N SER A 234 -8.91 -11.96 8.97
CA SER A 234 -9.00 -11.66 7.53
C SER A 234 -8.53 -10.24 7.20
N ASP A 235 -8.09 -9.99 5.96
CA ASP A 235 -7.58 -8.68 5.53
C ASP A 235 -8.54 -7.53 5.83
N ALA A 236 -9.83 -7.73 5.49
CA ALA A 236 -10.85 -6.73 5.73
C ALA A 236 -11.05 -6.44 7.22
N HIS A 237 -11.11 -7.48 8.05
CA HIS A 237 -11.32 -7.32 9.48
C HIS A 237 -10.07 -6.71 10.16
N ALA A 238 -8.86 -7.11 9.74
CA ALA A 238 -7.60 -6.54 10.22
C ALA A 238 -7.53 -5.03 9.95
N LEU A 239 -7.91 -4.59 8.75
CA LEU A 239 -8.00 -3.17 8.42
C LEU A 239 -9.02 -2.43 9.30
N HIS A 240 -10.22 -2.99 9.48
CA HIS A 240 -11.25 -2.39 10.33
C HIS A 240 -10.80 -2.23 11.78
N LEU A 241 -10.15 -3.24 12.37
CA LEU A 241 -9.62 -3.16 13.74
C LEU A 241 -8.57 -2.07 13.86
N ALA A 242 -7.65 -1.97 12.88
CA ALA A 242 -6.62 -0.94 12.89
C ALA A 242 -7.23 0.47 12.78
N LEU A 243 -8.20 0.68 11.88
CA LEU A 243 -8.87 1.97 11.74
C LEU A 243 -9.64 2.36 13.00
N ARG A 244 -10.38 1.45 13.62
CA ARG A 244 -11.08 1.70 14.90
C ARG A 244 -10.11 2.09 16.01
N ALA A 245 -8.94 1.45 16.08
CA ALA A 245 -7.93 1.78 17.08
C ALA A 245 -7.23 3.14 16.85
N LEU A 246 -7.40 3.75 15.65
CA LEU A 246 -6.86 5.05 15.29
C LEU A 246 -7.93 6.17 15.29
N GLN A 247 -9.19 5.85 15.56
CA GLN A 247 -10.26 6.82 15.73
C GLN A 247 -10.09 7.59 17.07
N PRO A 248 -10.52 8.87 17.14
CA PRO A 248 -10.66 9.55 18.42
C PRO A 248 -11.75 8.89 19.28
N GLU A 249 -11.54 8.87 20.60
CA GLU A 249 -12.57 8.52 21.60
C GLU A 249 -13.73 9.53 21.60
#